data_AF-A0A7V9HH99-F1
#
_entry.id   AF-A0A7V9HH99-F1
#
_cell.length_a   1.000
_cell.length_b   1.000
_cell.length_c   1.000
_cell.angle_alpha   90.00
_cell.angle_beta   90.00
_cell.angle_gamma   90.00
#
_symmetry.space_group_name_H-M   'P 1'
#
loop_
_entity.id
_entity.type
_entity.pdbx_description
1 polymer ?
#
loop_
_entity_poly.entity_id
_entity_poly.type
_entity_poly.pdbx_seq_one_letter_code
_entity_poly.pdbx_strand_id
1 'polypeptide(L)'
;MDTRVMIAHIPLPLAEKVDAMADRLDRSRGWIIKQALAAWLADEEERYQMTLDGLADIDAGRVVDHAIVHAWIASLGTDNPLPLIGSSSQMLTCVKRTAERTP
;
A
#
# COMPACT_ATOMS: atom_id res chain seq x y z
N MET A 1 14.83 22.59 11.64
CA MET A 1 13.59 21.94 11.12
C MET A 1 12.43 22.68 11.76
N ASP A 2 11.63 23.33 10.93
CA ASP A 2 10.51 24.12 11.41
C ASP A 2 9.31 23.21 11.69
N THR A 3 8.60 23.47 12.78
CA THR A 3 7.41 22.72 13.17
C THR A 3 6.19 23.64 13.14
N ARG A 4 5.04 23.09 12.74
CA ARG A 4 3.76 23.80 12.74
C ARG A 4 2.74 22.97 13.53
N VAL A 5 1.99 23.62 14.42
CA VAL A 5 0.90 22.97 15.16
C VAL A 5 -0.32 22.85 14.26
N MET A 6 -0.93 21.67 14.25
CA MET A 6 -2.18 21.39 13.55
C MET A 6 -3.16 20.77 14.55
N ILE A 7 -4.41 21.24 14.53
CA ILE A 7 -5.46 20.81 15.45
C ILE A 7 -6.58 20.20 14.63
N ALA A 8 -7.02 19.00 15.00
CA ALA A 8 -8.15 18.33 14.40
C ALA A 8 -8.99 17.66 15.49
N HIS A 9 -10.31 17.73 15.36
CA HIS A 9 -11.19 16.93 16.19
C HIS A 9 -11.15 15.48 15.72
N ILE A 10 -10.86 14.57 16.65
CA ILE A 10 -10.89 13.14 16.41
C ILE A 10 -12.03 12.51 17.22
N PRO A 11 -12.74 11.50 16.69
CA PRO A 11 -13.75 10.78 17.46
C PRO A 11 -13.17 10.16 18.72
N LEU A 12 -13.93 10.18 19.81
CA LEU A 12 -13.49 9.61 21.10
C LEU A 12 -12.98 8.16 20.99
N PRO A 13 -13.67 7.23 20.28
CA PRO A 13 -13.17 5.85 20.16
C PRO A 13 -11.83 5.73 19.45
N LEU A 14 -11.48 6.70 18.60
CA LEU A 14 -10.17 6.73 17.95
C LEU A 14 -9.10 7.30 18.88
N ALA A 15 -9.44 8.34 19.66
CA ALA A 15 -8.54 8.89 20.67
C ALA A 15 -8.14 7.83 21.71
N GLU A 16 -9.11 7.05 22.20
CA GLU A 16 -8.86 5.97 23.17
C GLU A 16 -7.90 4.90 22.61
N LYS A 17 -8.00 4.58 21.31
CA LYS A 17 -7.06 3.65 20.66
C LYS A 17 -5.64 4.24 20.58
N VAL A 18 -5.52 5.53 20.32
CA VAL A 18 -4.22 6.23 20.30
C VAL A 18 -3.61 6.23 21.70
N ASP A 19 -4.42 6.48 22.73
CA ASP A 19 -3.98 6.45 24.13
C ASP A 19 -3.46 5.05 24.51
N ALA A 20 -4.22 3.99 24.23
CA ALA A 20 -3.79 2.61 24.50
C ALA A 20 -2.49 2.23 23.76
N MET A 21 -2.30 2.72 22.54
CA MET A 21 -1.07 2.49 21.77
C MET A 21 0.12 3.29 22.33
N ALA A 22 -0.12 4.52 22.76
CA ALA A 22 0.87 5.36 23.42
C ALA A 22 1.39 4.69 24.70
N ASP A 23 0.48 4.18 25.53
CA ASP A 23 0.81 3.46 26.76
C ASP A 23 1.58 2.17 26.47
N ARG A 24 1.12 1.37 25.50
CA ARG A 24 1.77 0.10 25.14
C ARG A 24 3.20 0.29 24.61
N LEU A 25 3.45 1.37 23.87
CA LEU A 25 4.73 1.63 23.22
C LEU A 25 5.65 2.55 24.03
N ASP A 26 5.19 3.06 25.18
CA ASP A 26 5.87 4.07 25.99
C ASP A 26 6.26 5.31 25.15
N ARG A 27 5.30 5.83 24.39
CA ARG A 27 5.48 6.97 23.48
C ARG A 27 4.42 8.02 23.71
N SER A 28 4.73 9.26 23.35
CA SER A 28 3.73 10.33 23.39
C SER A 28 2.67 10.15 22.30
N ARG A 29 1.45 10.58 22.58
CA ARG A 29 0.33 10.61 21.61
C ARG A 29 0.70 11.35 20.33
N GLY A 30 1.38 12.49 20.48
CA GLY A 30 1.88 13.27 19.34
C GLY A 30 2.88 12.50 18.48
N TRP A 31 3.70 11.64 19.09
CA TRP A 31 4.60 10.76 18.34
C TRP A 31 3.82 9.69 17.56
N ILE A 32 2.83 9.04 18.18
CA ILE A 32 1.96 8.05 17.52
C ILE A 32 1.24 8.68 16.32
N ILE A 33 0.65 9.87 16.51
CA ILE A 33 -0.05 10.61 15.45
C ILE A 33 0.91 10.99 14.32
N LYS A 34 2.13 11.45 14.65
CA LYS A 34 3.15 11.77 13.64
C LYS A 34 3.52 10.55 12.81
N GLN A 35 3.72 9.39 13.44
CA GLN A 35 4.04 8.15 12.72
C GLN A 35 2.88 7.69 11.83
N ALA A 36 1.65 7.68 12.37
CA ALA A 36 0.47 7.29 11.62
C ALA A 36 0.24 8.20 10.40
N LEU A 37 0.39 9.51 10.56
CA LEU A 37 0.24 10.47 9.47
C LEU A 37 1.34 10.32 8.41
N ALA A 38 2.60 10.12 8.83
CA ALA A 38 3.70 9.91 7.91
C ALA A 38 3.53 8.62 7.09
N ALA A 39 3.13 7.52 7.74
CA ALA A 39 2.85 6.25 7.08
C ALA A 39 1.66 6.37 6.11
N TRP A 40 0.59 7.05 6.50
CA TRP A 40 -0.57 7.25 5.64
C TRP A 40 -0.24 8.10 4.40
N LEU A 41 0.51 9.19 4.55
CA LEU A 41 0.93 10.03 3.42
C LEU A 41 1.86 9.28 2.46
N ALA A 42 2.77 8.47 2.97
CA ALA A 42 3.63 7.63 2.14
C ALA A 42 2.82 6.61 1.32
N ASP A 43 1.83 5.96 1.94
CA ASP A 43 0.93 5.01 1.26
C ASP A 43 0.05 5.70 0.21
N GLU A 44 -0.44 6.92 0.49
CA GLU A 44 -1.22 7.70 -0.46
C GLU A 44 -0.38 8.14 -1.67
N GLU A 45 0.83 8.63 -1.43
CA GLU A 45 1.76 9.05 -2.49
C GLU A 45 2.17 7.86 -3.36
N GLU A 46 2.47 6.71 -2.75
CA GLU A 46 2.81 5.50 -3.50
C GLU A 46 1.64 5.04 -4.36
N ARG A 47 0.41 5.04 -3.84
CA ARG A 47 -0.80 4.71 -4.62
C ARG A 47 -0.99 5.66 -5.81
N TYR A 48 -0.76 6.96 -5.59
CA TYR A 48 -0.84 7.94 -6.65
C TYR A 48 0.23 7.71 -7.72
N GLN A 49 1.49 7.53 -7.32
CA GLN A 49 2.60 7.29 -8.23
C GLN A 49 2.42 5.99 -9.03
N MET A 50 1.94 4.92 -8.40
CA MET A 50 1.63 3.66 -9.08
C MET A 50 0.57 3.83 -10.16
N THR A 51 -0.43 4.69 -9.92
CA THR A 51 -1.46 4.97 -10.92
C THR A 51 -0.86 5.68 -12.14
N LEU A 52 0.04 6.64 -11.91
CA LEU A 52 0.75 7.34 -12.98
C LEU A 52 1.66 6.41 -13.77
N ASP A 53 2.41 5.54 -13.08
CA ASP A 53 3.28 4.57 -13.71
C ASP A 53 2.48 3.58 -14.59
N GLY A 54 1.33 3.12 -14.10
CA GLY A 54 0.41 2.26 -14.87
C GLY A 54 -0.14 2.94 -16.13
N LEU A 55 -0.49 4.23 -16.05
CA LEU A 55 -0.90 5.01 -17.22
C LEU A 55 0.25 5.15 -18.23
N ALA A 56 1.47 5.42 -17.74
CA ALA A 56 2.66 5.51 -18.59
C ALA A 56 3.03 4.16 -19.24
N ASP A 57 2.77 3.03 -18.57
CA ASP A 57 2.92 1.69 -19.14
C ASP A 57 1.93 1.44 -20.28
N ILE A 58 0.68 1.87 -20.12
CA ILE A 58 -0.34 1.80 -21.18
C ILE A 58 0.07 2.65 -22.38
N ASP A 59 0.46 3.91 -22.15
CA ASP A 59 0.86 4.84 -23.22
C ASP A 59 2.09 4.33 -23.99
N ALA A 60 3.01 3.65 -23.31
CA ALA A 60 4.20 3.05 -23.91
C ALA A 60 3.97 1.64 -24.49
N GLY A 61 2.75 1.10 -24.42
CA GLY A 61 2.41 -0.23 -24.91
C GLY A 61 3.06 -1.37 -24.10
N ARG A 62 3.51 -1.12 -22.86
CA ARG A 62 4.05 -2.12 -21.93
C ARG A 62 2.92 -2.92 -21.26
N VAL A 63 2.04 -3.48 -22.08
CA VAL A 63 0.87 -4.26 -21.65
C VAL A 63 1.10 -5.75 -21.90
N VAL A 64 0.39 -6.59 -21.15
CA VAL A 64 0.40 -8.04 -21.34
C VAL A 64 -0.91 -8.48 -21.99
N ASP A 65 -0.81 -9.38 -22.98
CA ASP A 65 -1.97 -9.94 -23.64
C ASP A 65 -2.89 -10.69 -22.67
N HIS A 66 -4.20 -10.52 -22.87
CA HIS A 66 -5.23 -11.11 -22.01
C HIS A 66 -5.16 -12.64 -21.95
N ALA A 67 -4.83 -13.32 -23.05
CA ALA A 67 -4.75 -14.78 -23.07
C ALA A 67 -3.60 -15.30 -22.19
N ILE A 68 -2.49 -14.55 -22.10
CA ILE A 68 -1.37 -14.88 -21.21
C ILE A 68 -1.82 -14.75 -19.76
N VAL A 69 -2.51 -13.67 -19.40
CA VAL A 69 -3.07 -13.45 -18.06
C VAL A 69 -4.04 -14.58 -17.68
N HIS A 70 -4.92 -14.97 -18.59
CA HIS A 70 -5.87 -16.05 -18.36
C HIS A 70 -5.17 -17.40 -18.12
N ALA A 71 -4.16 -17.74 -18.94
CA ALA A 71 -3.39 -18.96 -18.77
C ALA A 71 -2.66 -19.01 -17.41
N TRP A 72 -2.09 -17.88 -16.97
CA TRP A 72 -1.46 -17.79 -15.66
C TRP A 72 -2.45 -17.98 -14.53
N ILE A 73 -3.61 -17.29 -14.55
CA ILE A 73 -4.66 -17.47 -13.54
C ILE A 73 -5.11 -18.92 -13.47
N ALA A 74 -5.30 -19.57 -14.61
CA ALA A 74 -5.72 -20.98 -14.69
C ALA A 74 -4.66 -21.95 -14.11
N SER A 75 -3.40 -21.54 -14.07
CA SER A 75 -2.32 -22.34 -13.48
C SER A 75 -2.20 -22.18 -11.96
N LEU A 76 -2.78 -21.13 -11.38
CA LEU A 76 -2.74 -20.89 -9.93
C LEU A 76 -3.51 -22.00 -9.20
N GLY A 77 -2.85 -22.66 -8.24
CA GLY A 77 -3.44 -23.77 -7.48
C GLY A 77 -3.29 -25.15 -8.12
N THR A 78 -2.54 -25.27 -9.22
CA THR A 78 -2.11 -26.56 -9.79
C THR A 78 -0.73 -26.97 -9.30
N ASP A 79 -0.32 -28.23 -9.53
CA ASP A 79 1.00 -28.75 -9.13
C ASP A 79 2.18 -28.10 -9.88
N ASN A 80 1.92 -27.35 -10.96
CA ASN A 80 2.94 -26.64 -11.73
C ASN A 80 2.43 -25.27 -12.21
N PRO A 81 2.38 -24.27 -11.31
CA PRO A 81 1.92 -22.94 -11.66
C PRO A 81 2.89 -22.25 -12.63
N LEU A 82 2.35 -21.49 -13.58
CA LEU A 82 3.13 -20.67 -14.50
C LEU A 82 3.84 -19.53 -13.73
N PRO A 83 5.05 -19.11 -14.18
CA PRO A 83 5.78 -18.03 -13.53
C PRO A 83 4.99 -16.73 -13.57
N LEU A 84 5.24 -15.85 -12.60
CA LEU A 84 4.59 -14.55 -12.52
C LEU A 84 4.77 -13.78 -13.83
N ILE A 85 3.65 -13.32 -14.37
CA ILE A 85 3.62 -12.50 -15.58
C ILE A 85 4.23 -11.13 -15.26
N GLY A 86 5.09 -10.65 -16.18
CA GLY A 86 5.55 -9.26 -16.18
C GLY A 86 6.54 -8.95 -15.05
N SER A 87 7.67 -9.66 -15.01
CA SER A 87 8.82 -9.36 -14.12
C SER A 87 9.49 -8.02 -14.48
N SER A 88 8.75 -6.93 -14.38
CA SER A 88 9.28 -5.62 -14.02
C SER A 88 9.05 -5.47 -12.52
N SER A 89 10.11 -5.12 -11.78
CA SER A 89 10.18 -5.09 -10.31
C SER A 89 9.00 -4.37 -9.62
N GLN A 90 8.31 -3.47 -10.34
CA GLN A 90 7.19 -2.66 -9.85
C GLN A 90 5.84 -3.41 -9.78
N MET A 91 5.55 -4.32 -10.73
CA MET A 91 4.31 -5.12 -10.71
C MET A 91 4.26 -6.11 -9.54
N LEU A 92 5.43 -6.66 -9.16
CA LEU A 92 5.54 -7.55 -8.00
C LEU A 92 5.24 -6.83 -6.68
N THR A 93 5.59 -5.55 -6.55
CA THR A 93 5.26 -4.76 -5.34
C THR A 93 3.76 -4.47 -5.27
N CYS A 94 3.12 -4.22 -6.42
CA CYS A 94 1.68 -3.97 -6.53
C CYS A 94 0.84 -5.17 -6.05
N VAL A 95 1.14 -6.38 -6.56
CA VAL A 95 0.38 -7.60 -6.22
C VAL A 95 0.73 -8.13 -4.83
N LYS A 96 2.00 -8.09 -4.41
CA LYS A 96 2.39 -8.62 -3.09
C LYS A 96 1.77 -7.83 -1.94
N ARG A 97 1.64 -6.50 -2.07
CA ARG A 97 1.15 -5.66 -0.97
C ARG A 97 -0.38 -5.57 -0.89
N THR A 98 -1.10 -5.78 -2.00
CA THR A 98 -2.55 -5.97 -1.95
C THR A 98 -2.93 -7.28 -1.24
N ALA A 99 -2.11 -8.33 -1.36
CA ALA A 99 -2.32 -9.60 -0.66
C ALA A 99 -2.10 -9.50 0.88
N GLU A 100 -1.16 -8.66 1.35
CA GLU A 100 -0.91 -8.42 2.79
C GLU A 100 -1.99 -7.56 3.48
N ARG A 101 -2.98 -7.05 2.73
CA ARG A 101 -4.00 -6.11 3.22
C ARG A 101 -5.41 -6.72 3.37
N THR A 102 -5.55 -8.04 3.22
CA THR A 102 -6.80 -8.75 3.57
C THR A 102 -6.70 -9.23 5.03
N PRO A 103 -7.67 -8.93 5.92
CA PRO A 103 -7.66 -9.45 7.28
C PRO A 103 -7.76 -10.98 7.33
#